data_AF-A0A2H3BNY7-F1
#
_entry.id   AF-A0A2H3BNY7-F1
#
_cell.length_a   1.000
_cell.length_b   1.000
_cell.length_c   1.000
_cell.angle_alpha   90.00
_cell.angle_beta   90.00
_cell.angle_gamma   90.00
#
_symmetry.space_group_name_H-M   'P 1'
#
loop_
_entity.id
_entity.type
_entity.pdbx_description
1 polymer ?
#
loop_
_entity_poly.entity_id
_entity_poly.type
_entity_poly.pdbx_seq_one_letter_code
_entity_poly.pdbx_strand_id
1 'polypeptide(L)'
;MTSHSNKWTMQYVYQIALVIWSRPLAKFFLLGVIGHWVSKTGSTVVVLLVFVLNLASLHCFHESQQQVVKKAAKLEKIAPKFIDFTTDMEDRRVLYEADARSKVDAIRLCSSTVILHCLEYKQNTEAQYTVALQASTPWDKLDAMKNKLWLQKMQIDSLTSFYSQYKRSYLDNASGIQLEETPEEWVTRMNKMFTSRS
;
A
#
# COMPACT_ATOMS: atom_id res chain seq x y z
N MET A 1 23.31 50.05 23.92
CA MET A 1 23.01 49.37 22.62
C MET A 1 23.53 47.93 22.69
N THR A 2 22.77 46.98 23.26
CA THR A 2 23.21 45.56 23.39
C THR A 2 22.07 44.53 23.29
N SER A 3 20.84 44.94 22.94
CA SER A 3 19.66 44.06 22.96
C SER A 3 19.42 43.27 21.67
N HIS A 4 20.01 43.65 20.53
CA HIS A 4 19.69 43.03 19.24
C HIS A 4 20.54 41.80 18.89
N SER A 5 21.75 41.67 19.44
CA SER A 5 22.68 40.58 19.10
C SER A 5 22.24 39.22 19.68
N ASN A 6 21.68 39.19 20.90
CA ASN A 6 21.27 37.95 21.57
C ASN A 6 20.02 37.28 20.99
N LYS A 7 19.13 38.03 20.33
CA LYS A 7 17.91 37.46 19.72
C LYS A 7 18.22 36.64 18.47
N TRP A 8 19.11 37.14 17.63
CA TRP A 8 19.53 36.45 16.41
C TRP A 8 20.33 35.18 16.72
N THR A 9 21.24 35.23 17.70
CA THR A 9 22.01 34.04 18.11
C THR A 9 21.13 32.96 18.72
N MET A 10 20.16 33.30 19.58
CA MET A 10 19.19 32.34 20.11
C MET A 10 18.34 31.68 19.02
N GLN A 11 17.89 32.46 18.03
CA GLN A 11 17.03 31.96 16.95
C GLN A 11 17.82 31.02 16.02
N TYR A 12 19.07 31.32 15.73
CA TYR A 12 19.97 30.43 14.99
C TYR A 12 20.29 29.16 15.78
N VAL A 13 20.58 29.26 17.07
CA VAL A 13 20.83 28.09 17.93
C VAL A 13 19.59 27.19 18.00
N TYR A 14 18.39 27.76 18.09
CA TYR A 14 17.14 27.01 18.12
C TYR A 14 16.84 26.30 16.79
N GLN A 15 17.08 26.98 15.65
CA GLN A 15 16.94 26.37 14.32
C GLN A 15 17.96 25.25 14.10
N ILE A 16 19.21 25.47 14.50
CA ILE A 16 20.27 24.46 14.45
C ILE A 16 19.91 23.28 15.37
N ALA A 17 19.41 23.54 16.57
CA ALA A 17 18.95 22.51 17.50
C ALA A 17 17.78 21.69 16.91
N LEU A 18 16.82 22.32 16.23
CA LEU A 18 15.73 21.66 15.51
C LEU A 18 16.23 20.78 14.35
N VAL A 19 17.22 21.26 13.59
CA VAL A 19 17.85 20.51 12.50
C VAL A 19 18.67 19.33 13.02
N ILE A 20 19.37 19.51 14.14
CA ILE A 20 20.07 18.42 14.85
C ILE A 20 19.06 17.44 15.43
N TRP A 21 17.94 17.91 15.97
CA TRP A 21 16.92 17.06 16.58
C TRP A 21 16.26 16.12 15.57
N SER A 22 16.09 16.59 14.33
CA SER A 22 15.47 15.85 13.23
C SER A 22 16.42 14.89 12.50
N ARG A 23 17.74 14.97 12.72
CA ARG A 23 18.73 14.15 12.01
C ARG A 23 19.59 13.31 12.97
N PRO A 24 19.36 11.99 13.06
CA PRO A 24 20.06 11.11 14.03
C PRO A 24 21.59 11.06 13.82
N LEU A 25 22.07 11.16 12.58
CA LEU A 25 23.50 11.30 12.27
C LEU A 25 24.09 12.60 12.86
N ALA A 26 23.37 13.72 12.75
CA ALA A 26 23.81 15.00 13.31
C ALA A 26 23.89 14.96 14.84
N LYS A 27 22.97 14.25 15.52
CA LYS A 27 23.04 14.00 16.97
C LYS A 27 24.28 13.21 17.35
N PHE A 28 24.62 12.17 16.58
CA PHE A 28 25.79 11.35 16.84
C PHE A 28 27.09 12.16 16.69
N PHE A 29 27.21 12.96 15.63
CA PHE A 29 28.36 13.87 15.48
C PHE A 29 28.45 14.89 16.62
N LEU A 30 27.33 15.48 17.04
CA LEU A 30 27.33 16.45 18.14
C LEU A 30 27.69 15.83 19.48
N LEU A 31 27.15 14.65 19.79
CA LEU A 31 27.46 13.90 20.99
C LEU A 31 28.93 13.42 20.99
N GLY A 32 29.49 13.09 19.82
CA GLY A 32 30.92 12.81 19.66
C GLY A 32 31.81 14.03 19.92
N VAL A 33 31.43 15.20 19.40
CA VAL A 33 32.15 16.47 19.66
C VAL A 33 32.06 16.86 21.15
N ILE A 34 30.87 16.75 21.75
CA ILE A 34 30.67 17.00 23.19
C ILE A 34 31.48 16.01 24.02
N GLY A 35 31.48 14.72 23.66
CA GLY A 35 32.27 13.69 24.33
C GLY A 35 33.77 13.95 24.28
N HIS A 36 34.28 14.39 23.12
CA HIS A 36 35.68 14.79 22.96
C HIS A 36 36.04 16.01 23.82
N TRP A 37 35.16 17.00 23.90
CA TRP A 37 35.33 18.18 24.76
C TRP A 37 35.28 17.84 26.26
N VAL A 38 34.33 17.01 26.67
CA VAL A 38 34.18 16.54 28.05
C VAL A 38 35.37 15.67 28.46
N SER A 39 35.92 14.85 27.56
CA SER A 39 37.15 14.07 27.81
C SER A 39 38.32 14.95 28.26
N LYS A 40 38.43 16.18 27.73
CA LYS A 40 39.45 17.15 28.16
C LYS A 40 39.23 17.71 29.56
N THR A 41 38.01 17.62 30.12
CA THR A 41 37.70 18.10 31.49
C THR A 41 38.05 17.09 32.58
N GLY A 42 38.50 15.88 32.24
CA GLY A 42 39.06 14.89 33.18
C GLY A 42 38.05 14.10 34.01
N SER A 43 36.75 14.39 33.91
CA SER A 43 35.72 13.65 34.65
C SER A 43 35.32 12.36 33.93
N THR A 44 35.83 11.23 34.43
CA THR A 44 35.60 9.89 33.87
C THR A 44 34.11 9.54 33.81
N VAL A 45 33.31 9.97 34.79
CA VAL A 45 31.86 9.70 34.87
C VAL A 45 31.11 10.36 33.71
N VAL A 46 31.44 11.62 33.37
CA VAL A 46 30.77 12.36 32.30
C VAL A 46 31.17 11.80 30.93
N VAL A 47 32.44 11.41 30.77
CA VAL A 47 32.90 10.72 29.56
C VAL A 47 32.15 9.40 29.36
N LEU A 48 31.96 8.61 30.41
CA LEU A 48 31.23 7.34 30.36
C LEU A 48 29.75 7.56 29.97
N LEU A 49 29.10 8.56 30.56
CA LEU A 49 27.70 8.92 30.24
C LEU A 49 27.54 9.33 28.78
N VAL A 50 28.42 10.17 28.26
CA VAL A 50 28.38 10.59 26.85
C VAL A 50 28.65 9.40 25.93
N PHE A 51 29.58 8.51 26.28
CA PHE A 51 29.85 7.30 25.51
C PHE A 51 28.64 6.36 25.45
N VAL A 52 27.97 6.11 26.57
CA VAL A 52 26.75 5.28 26.64
C VAL A 52 25.61 5.91 25.82
N LEU A 53 25.41 7.23 25.91
CA LEU A 53 24.41 7.94 25.11
C LEU A 53 24.69 7.87 23.60
N ASN A 54 25.95 7.95 23.20
CA ASN A 54 26.36 7.77 21.80
C ASN A 54 26.06 6.35 21.32
N LEU A 55 26.42 5.32 22.10
CA LEU A 55 26.14 3.92 21.77
C LEU A 55 24.63 3.65 21.66
N ALA A 56 23.83 4.16 22.60
CA ALA A 56 22.38 4.04 22.56
C ALA A 56 21.78 4.72 21.32
N SER A 57 22.28 5.92 20.98
CA SER A 57 21.84 6.66 19.79
C SER A 57 22.22 5.94 18.49
N LEU A 58 23.43 5.38 18.43
CA LEU A 58 23.90 4.58 17.28
C LEU A 58 23.09 3.29 17.14
N HIS A 59 22.78 2.63 18.26
CA HIS A 59 21.97 1.42 18.27
C HIS A 59 20.55 1.69 17.76
N CYS A 60 19.90 2.75 18.28
CA CYS A 60 18.59 3.18 17.81
C CYS A 60 18.61 3.56 16.31
N PHE A 61 19.67 4.26 15.86
CA PHE A 61 19.83 4.60 14.45
C PHE A 61 20.00 3.37 13.58
N HIS A 62 20.85 2.43 13.99
CA HIS A 62 21.09 1.19 13.27
C HIS A 62 19.80 0.35 13.18
N GLU A 63 19.06 0.22 14.29
CA GLU A 63 17.78 -0.49 14.31
C GLU A 63 16.74 0.19 13.40
N SER A 64 16.67 1.52 13.42
CA SER A 64 15.78 2.27 12.52
C SER A 64 16.12 2.06 11.05
N GLN A 65 17.41 2.04 10.68
CA GLN A 65 17.84 1.74 9.32
C GLN A 65 17.54 0.30 8.94
N GLN A 66 17.76 -0.67 9.84
CA GLN A 66 17.40 -2.06 9.59
C GLN A 66 15.89 -2.20 9.34
N GLN A 67 15.04 -1.49 10.09
CA GLN A 67 13.59 -1.50 9.87
C GLN A 67 13.22 -0.94 8.49
N VAL A 68 13.84 0.15 8.05
CA VAL A 68 13.62 0.74 6.71
C VAL A 68 14.05 -0.24 5.61
N VAL A 69 15.23 -0.84 5.72
CA VAL A 69 15.75 -1.80 4.73
C VAL A 69 14.87 -3.04 4.66
N LYS A 70 14.51 -3.62 5.82
CA LYS A 70 13.62 -4.78 5.88
C LYS A 70 12.26 -4.45 5.24
N LYS A 71 11.72 -3.25 5.49
CA LYS A 71 10.45 -2.81 4.92
C LYS A 71 10.54 -2.62 3.40
N ALA A 72 11.58 -1.95 2.91
CA ALA A 72 11.82 -1.78 1.48
C ALA A 72 11.90 -3.13 0.77
N ALA A 73 12.65 -4.09 1.32
CA ALA A 73 12.74 -5.45 0.77
C ALA A 73 11.40 -6.20 0.77
N LYS A 74 10.52 -5.94 1.75
CA LYS A 74 9.17 -6.54 1.77
C LYS A 74 8.24 -5.87 0.77
N LEU A 75 8.29 -4.54 0.65
CA LEU A 75 7.53 -3.78 -0.34
C LEU A 75 7.91 -4.21 -1.76
N GLU A 76 9.22 -4.39 -2.03
CA GLU A 76 9.74 -4.92 -3.29
C GLU A 76 9.14 -6.29 -3.66
N LYS A 77 8.87 -7.14 -2.66
CA LYS A 77 8.22 -8.45 -2.87
C LYS A 77 6.72 -8.38 -3.12
N ILE A 78 6.04 -7.34 -2.66
CA ILE A 78 4.57 -7.23 -2.77
C ILE A 78 4.18 -6.32 -3.94
N ALA A 79 4.98 -5.29 -4.25
CA ALA A 79 4.79 -4.39 -5.39
C ALA A 79 4.42 -5.08 -6.72
N PRO A 80 5.14 -6.13 -7.19
CA PRO A 80 4.77 -6.81 -8.42
C PRO A 80 3.37 -7.43 -8.34
N LYS A 81 2.91 -7.87 -7.17
CA LYS A 81 1.57 -8.45 -7.02
C LYS A 81 0.45 -7.41 -7.17
N PHE A 82 0.68 -6.19 -6.70
CA PHE A 82 -0.24 -5.08 -6.92
C PHE A 82 -0.29 -4.73 -8.40
N ILE A 83 0.88 -4.60 -9.04
CA ILE A 83 0.99 -4.25 -10.47
C ILE A 83 0.31 -5.35 -11.31
N ASP A 84 0.70 -6.60 -11.15
CA ASP A 84 0.12 -7.75 -11.87
C ASP A 84 -1.40 -7.80 -11.71
N PHE A 85 -1.92 -7.58 -10.50
CA PHE A 85 -3.35 -7.57 -10.27
C PHE A 85 -4.05 -6.40 -10.99
N THR A 86 -3.51 -5.19 -10.90
CA THR A 86 -4.11 -4.03 -11.58
C THR A 86 -4.07 -4.15 -13.10
N THR A 87 -3.01 -4.77 -13.65
CA THR A 87 -2.90 -5.09 -15.07
C THR A 87 -3.91 -6.17 -15.47
N ASP A 88 -4.04 -7.26 -14.70
CA ASP A 88 -5.04 -8.31 -14.92
C ASP A 88 -6.48 -7.73 -14.93
N MET A 89 -6.78 -6.78 -14.05
CA MET A 89 -8.10 -6.13 -14.02
C MET A 89 -8.35 -5.27 -15.27
N GLU A 90 -7.32 -4.58 -15.75
CA GLU A 90 -7.39 -3.79 -16.98
C GLU A 90 -7.54 -4.67 -18.22
N ASP A 91 -6.78 -5.76 -18.32
CA ASP A 91 -6.86 -6.71 -19.42
C ASP A 91 -8.24 -7.36 -19.50
N ARG A 92 -8.80 -7.76 -18.35
CA ARG A 92 -10.18 -8.29 -18.29
C ARG A 92 -11.21 -7.24 -18.66
N ARG A 93 -11.04 -5.99 -18.22
CA ARG A 93 -11.94 -4.89 -18.60
C ARG A 93 -12.02 -4.76 -20.12
N VAL A 94 -10.87 -4.76 -20.79
CA VAL A 94 -10.77 -4.68 -22.26
C VAL A 94 -11.40 -5.92 -22.91
N LEU A 95 -11.15 -7.12 -22.37
CA LEU A 95 -11.70 -8.37 -22.89
C LEU A 95 -13.24 -8.37 -22.97
N TYR A 96 -13.91 -7.83 -21.96
CA TYR A 96 -15.37 -7.82 -21.89
C TYR A 96 -16.03 -6.61 -22.56
N GLU A 97 -15.25 -5.65 -23.07
CA GLU A 97 -15.78 -4.41 -23.64
C GLU A 97 -16.62 -4.65 -24.91
N ALA A 98 -16.23 -5.62 -25.73
CA ALA A 98 -17.01 -6.01 -26.91
C ALA A 98 -18.37 -6.59 -26.54
N ASP A 99 -18.41 -7.44 -25.50
CA ASP A 99 -19.64 -8.04 -24.99
C ASP A 99 -20.56 -6.99 -24.34
N ALA A 100 -19.98 -5.98 -23.68
CA ALA A 100 -20.71 -4.87 -23.08
C ALA A 100 -21.35 -3.93 -24.12
N ARG A 101 -20.97 -4.07 -25.39
CA ARG A 101 -21.61 -3.39 -26.54
C ARG A 101 -22.54 -4.32 -27.32
N SER A 102 -22.78 -5.54 -26.84
CA SER A 102 -23.67 -6.50 -27.47
C SER A 102 -25.10 -5.95 -27.55
N LYS A 103 -25.81 -6.30 -28.63
CA LYS A 103 -27.25 -6.04 -28.77
C LYS A 103 -28.11 -6.98 -27.92
N VAL A 104 -27.52 -8.06 -27.41
CA VAL A 104 -28.18 -9.01 -26.52
C VAL A 104 -28.11 -8.45 -25.10
N ASP A 105 -29.24 -8.04 -24.55
CA ASP A 105 -29.32 -7.41 -23.23
C ASP A 105 -28.69 -8.25 -22.12
N ALA A 106 -28.86 -9.57 -22.18
CA ALA A 106 -28.28 -10.49 -21.21
C ALA A 106 -26.74 -10.48 -21.20
N ILE A 107 -26.14 -10.58 -22.39
CA ILE A 107 -24.68 -10.50 -22.57
C ILE A 107 -24.19 -9.11 -22.18
N ARG A 108 -24.88 -8.05 -22.61
CA ARG A 108 -24.56 -6.66 -22.33
C ARG A 108 -24.55 -6.35 -20.83
N LEU A 109 -25.60 -6.74 -20.11
CA LEU A 109 -25.76 -6.47 -18.68
C LEU A 109 -24.74 -7.24 -17.83
N CYS A 110 -24.55 -8.54 -18.12
CA CYS A 110 -23.61 -9.35 -17.36
C CYS A 110 -22.16 -8.92 -17.59
N SER A 111 -21.75 -8.69 -18.84
CA SER A 111 -20.39 -8.20 -19.15
C SER A 111 -20.12 -6.81 -18.58
N SER A 112 -21.11 -5.89 -18.62
CA SER A 112 -21.01 -4.58 -17.97
C SER A 112 -20.80 -4.71 -16.46
N THR A 113 -21.46 -5.69 -15.82
CA THR A 113 -21.26 -5.98 -14.40
C THR A 113 -19.84 -6.46 -14.12
N VAL A 114 -19.28 -7.35 -14.95
CA VAL A 114 -17.87 -7.77 -14.82
C VAL A 114 -16.91 -6.57 -14.95
N ILE A 115 -17.14 -5.71 -15.94
CA ILE A 115 -16.34 -4.49 -16.16
C ILE A 115 -16.35 -3.58 -14.93
N LEU A 116 -17.53 -3.37 -14.33
CA LEU A 116 -17.66 -2.55 -13.13
C LEU A 116 -16.84 -3.11 -11.96
N HIS A 117 -16.92 -4.42 -11.71
CA HIS A 117 -16.12 -5.08 -10.66
C HIS A 117 -14.61 -5.01 -10.94
N CYS A 118 -14.18 -5.18 -12.20
CA CYS A 118 -12.76 -5.00 -12.57
C CYS A 118 -12.27 -3.57 -12.26
N LEU A 119 -13.06 -2.56 -12.63
CA LEU A 119 -12.74 -1.15 -12.37
C LEU A 119 -12.65 -0.85 -10.87
N GLU A 120 -13.64 -1.31 -10.10
CA GLU A 120 -13.66 -1.11 -8.65
C GLU A 120 -12.46 -1.76 -7.97
N TYR A 121 -12.15 -3.01 -8.33
CA TYR A 121 -10.99 -3.71 -7.77
C TYR A 121 -9.67 -3.08 -8.15
N LYS A 122 -9.52 -2.60 -9.39
CA LYS A 122 -8.33 -1.85 -9.81
C LYS A 122 -8.15 -0.60 -8.96
N GLN A 123 -9.16 0.27 -8.89
CA GLN A 123 -9.09 1.53 -8.13
C GLN A 123 -8.81 1.31 -6.64
N ASN A 124 -9.47 0.33 -6.04
CA ASN A 124 -9.26 -0.02 -4.63
C ASN A 124 -7.84 -0.55 -4.38
N THR A 125 -7.30 -1.31 -5.33
CA THR A 125 -5.94 -1.86 -5.25
C THR A 125 -4.88 -0.78 -5.41
N GLU A 126 -5.06 0.15 -6.36
CA GLU A 126 -4.19 1.31 -6.54
C GLU A 126 -4.17 2.20 -5.29
N ALA A 127 -5.33 2.42 -4.67
CA ALA A 127 -5.44 3.16 -3.42
C ALA A 127 -4.70 2.45 -2.27
N GLN A 128 -4.85 1.13 -2.14
CA GLN A 128 -4.13 0.35 -1.14
C GLN A 128 -2.62 0.34 -1.37
N TYR A 129 -2.18 0.24 -2.63
CA TYR A 129 -0.76 0.32 -2.97
C TYR A 129 -0.17 1.67 -2.59
N THR A 130 -0.89 2.77 -2.87
CA THR A 130 -0.49 4.11 -2.43
C THR A 130 -0.29 4.19 -0.91
N VAL A 131 -1.17 3.55 -0.13
CA VAL A 131 -1.00 3.44 1.33
C VAL A 131 0.20 2.56 1.68
N ALA A 132 0.42 1.45 0.98
CA ALA A 132 1.57 0.57 1.20
C ALA A 132 2.92 1.29 1.02
N LEU A 133 3.00 2.24 0.09
CA LEU A 133 4.18 3.07 -0.15
C LEU A 133 4.52 4.03 1.00
N GLN A 134 3.56 4.35 1.88
CA GLN A 134 3.80 5.29 2.98
C GLN A 134 4.81 4.72 3.99
N ALA A 135 5.76 5.55 4.39
CA ALA A 135 6.81 5.19 5.35
C ALA A 135 6.25 4.75 6.71
N SER A 136 5.09 5.29 7.12
CA SER A 136 4.39 4.97 8.37
C SER A 136 3.58 3.67 8.35
N THR A 137 3.37 3.04 7.19
CA THR A 137 2.50 1.86 7.09
C THR A 137 3.05 0.67 7.89
N PRO A 138 2.27 0.12 8.84
CA PRO A 138 2.66 -1.05 9.64
C PRO A 138 2.85 -2.33 8.82
N TRP A 139 3.61 -3.27 9.38
CA TRP A 139 4.00 -4.53 8.73
C TRP A 139 2.85 -5.52 8.56
N ASP A 140 2.05 -5.67 9.61
CA ASP A 140 0.80 -6.41 9.66
C ASP A 140 -0.21 -5.90 8.61
N LYS A 141 -0.24 -4.58 8.39
CA LYS A 141 -1.09 -3.96 7.38
C LYS A 141 -0.69 -4.34 5.96
N LEU A 142 0.61 -4.50 5.68
CA LEU A 142 1.10 -4.96 4.37
C LEU A 142 0.69 -6.42 4.10
N ASP A 143 0.77 -7.30 5.10
CA ASP A 143 0.34 -8.70 4.94
C ASP A 143 -1.18 -8.81 4.78
N ALA A 144 -1.95 -7.99 5.52
CA ALA A 144 -3.39 -7.91 5.34
C ALA A 144 -3.78 -7.46 3.92
N MET A 145 -3.09 -6.47 3.35
CA MET A 145 -3.32 -6.04 1.96
C MET A 145 -3.03 -7.16 0.96
N LYS A 146 -1.93 -7.93 1.15
CA LYS A 146 -1.61 -9.08 0.30
C LYS A 146 -2.71 -10.14 0.35
N ASN A 147 -3.25 -10.45 1.53
CA ASN A 147 -4.34 -11.42 1.66
C ASN A 147 -5.63 -10.90 1.00
N LYS A 148 -5.91 -9.60 1.13
CA LYS A 148 -7.06 -8.95 0.49
C LYS A 148 -6.97 -9.01 -1.04
N LEU A 149 -5.80 -8.71 -1.61
CA LEU A 149 -5.49 -8.89 -3.03
C LEU A 149 -5.80 -10.31 -3.53
N TRP A 150 -5.34 -11.32 -2.78
CA TRP A 150 -5.60 -12.72 -3.13
C TRP A 150 -7.10 -13.07 -3.10
N LEU A 151 -7.82 -12.58 -2.09
CA LEU A 151 -9.27 -12.77 -2.01
C LEU A 151 -9.99 -12.09 -3.19
N GLN A 152 -9.63 -10.85 -3.51
CA GLN A 152 -10.20 -10.13 -4.66
C GLN A 152 -9.94 -10.85 -5.98
N LYS A 153 -8.74 -11.44 -6.15
CA LYS A 153 -8.41 -12.28 -7.31
C LYS A 153 -9.30 -13.50 -7.41
N MET A 154 -9.52 -14.23 -6.32
CA MET A 154 -10.45 -15.37 -6.35
C MET A 154 -11.89 -14.95 -6.67
N GLN A 155 -12.33 -13.80 -6.15
CA GLN A 155 -13.68 -13.31 -6.40
C GLN A 155 -13.88 -12.95 -7.89
N ILE A 156 -12.92 -12.26 -8.52
CA ILE A 156 -13.03 -11.92 -9.93
C ILE A 156 -12.82 -13.14 -10.85
N ASP A 157 -11.99 -14.11 -10.46
CA ASP A 157 -11.87 -15.40 -11.16
C ASP A 157 -13.19 -16.17 -11.13
N SER A 158 -13.87 -16.20 -9.97
CA SER A 158 -15.20 -16.81 -9.85
C SER A 158 -16.22 -16.10 -10.73
N LEU A 159 -16.22 -14.76 -10.75
CA LEU A 159 -17.15 -13.97 -11.55
C LEU A 159 -16.96 -14.21 -13.05
N THR A 160 -15.72 -14.16 -13.52
CA THR A 160 -15.38 -14.35 -14.94
C THR A 160 -15.66 -15.78 -15.41
N SER A 161 -15.41 -16.78 -14.56
CA SER A 161 -15.79 -18.17 -14.82
C SER A 161 -17.31 -18.32 -14.94
N PHE A 162 -18.07 -17.76 -14.00
CA PHE A 162 -19.53 -17.79 -14.02
C PHE A 162 -20.11 -17.11 -15.26
N TYR A 163 -19.60 -15.93 -15.63
CA TYR A 163 -19.98 -15.25 -16.86
C TYR A 163 -19.66 -16.08 -18.12
N SER A 164 -18.49 -16.73 -18.15
CA SER A 164 -18.09 -17.56 -19.29
C SER A 164 -19.01 -18.77 -19.47
N GLN A 165 -19.40 -19.42 -18.37
CA GLN A 165 -20.37 -20.52 -18.39
C GLN A 165 -21.73 -20.02 -18.88
N TYR A 166 -22.19 -18.89 -18.35
CA TYR A 166 -23.44 -18.26 -18.78
C TYR A 166 -23.45 -17.96 -20.28
N LYS A 167 -22.41 -17.28 -20.77
CA LYS A 167 -22.30 -16.91 -22.19
C LYS A 167 -22.35 -18.14 -23.09
N ARG A 168 -21.67 -19.23 -22.71
CA ARG A 168 -21.70 -20.50 -23.45
C ARG A 168 -23.11 -21.09 -23.44
N SER A 169 -23.72 -21.26 -22.27
CA SER A 169 -25.10 -21.80 -22.15
C SER A 169 -26.11 -20.96 -22.92
N TYR A 170 -25.99 -19.63 -22.91
CA TYR A 170 -26.85 -18.72 -23.67
C TYR A 170 -26.70 -18.95 -25.18
N LEU A 171 -25.46 -19.04 -25.69
CA LEU A 171 -25.18 -19.26 -27.10
C LEU A 171 -25.60 -20.65 -27.57
N ASP A 172 -25.44 -21.67 -26.73
CA ASP A 172 -25.84 -23.05 -27.03
C ASP A 172 -27.37 -23.18 -27.05
N ASN A 173 -28.07 -22.55 -26.09
CA ASN A 173 -29.54 -22.61 -25.96
C ASN A 173 -30.29 -21.63 -26.88
N ALA A 174 -29.60 -20.65 -27.49
CA ALA A 174 -30.16 -19.81 -28.54
C ALA A 174 -30.67 -20.61 -29.76
N SER A 175 -30.35 -21.91 -29.81
CA SER A 175 -30.87 -22.88 -30.79
C SER A 175 -32.24 -23.50 -30.43
N GLY A 176 -32.87 -23.20 -29.28
CA GLY A 176 -34.26 -23.62 -29.04
C GLY A 176 -34.74 -23.85 -27.59
N ILE A 177 -33.99 -23.50 -26.55
CA ILE A 177 -34.46 -23.63 -25.16
C ILE A 177 -34.54 -22.24 -24.52
N GLN A 178 -35.75 -21.87 -24.07
CA GLN A 178 -35.94 -20.67 -23.24
C GLN A 178 -34.96 -20.72 -22.07
N LEU A 179 -34.08 -19.72 -21.95
CA LEU A 179 -33.33 -19.57 -20.70
C LEU A 179 -34.34 -19.40 -19.56
N GLU A 180 -34.28 -20.27 -18.56
CA GLU A 180 -35.19 -20.27 -17.41
C GLU A 180 -35.10 -18.99 -16.55
N GLU A 181 -34.05 -18.17 -16.73
CA GLU A 181 -33.74 -17.03 -15.86
C GLU A 181 -33.49 -15.75 -16.67
N THR A 182 -33.96 -14.62 -16.16
CA THR A 182 -33.82 -13.32 -16.81
C THR A 182 -32.41 -12.73 -16.65
N PRO A 183 -31.98 -11.84 -17.55
CA PRO A 183 -30.72 -11.09 -17.40
C PRO A 183 -30.51 -10.46 -16.01
N GLU A 184 -31.58 -9.94 -15.42
CA GLU A 184 -31.58 -9.25 -14.13
C GLU A 184 -31.35 -10.22 -12.96
N GLU A 185 -31.91 -11.43 -13.03
CA GLU A 185 -31.69 -12.49 -12.05
C GLU A 185 -30.23 -12.96 -12.07
N TRP A 186 -29.63 -12.99 -13.26
CA TRP A 186 -28.20 -13.25 -13.43
C TRP A 186 -27.32 -12.19 -12.81
N VAL A 187 -27.56 -10.91 -13.10
CA VAL A 187 -26.84 -9.79 -12.48
C VAL A 187 -27.00 -9.82 -10.96
N THR A 188 -28.21 -10.12 -10.47
CA THR A 188 -28.47 -10.27 -9.04
C THR A 188 -27.62 -11.36 -8.41
N ARG A 189 -27.47 -12.53 -9.05
CA ARG A 189 -26.59 -13.60 -8.55
C ARG A 189 -25.11 -13.25 -8.63
N MET A 190 -24.68 -12.61 -9.71
CA MET A 190 -23.31 -12.10 -9.84
C MET A 190 -22.98 -11.15 -8.68
N ASN A 191 -23.86 -10.21 -8.37
CA ASN A 191 -23.70 -9.29 -7.23
C ASN A 191 -23.80 -10.00 -5.88
N LYS A 192 -24.59 -11.07 -5.76
CA LYS A 192 -24.65 -11.91 -4.54
C LYS A 192 -23.32 -12.60 -4.21
N MET A 193 -22.50 -12.93 -5.21
CA MET A 193 -21.17 -13.52 -4.99
C MET A 193 -20.21 -12.59 -4.24
N PHE A 194 -20.50 -11.30 -4.23
CA PHE A 194 -19.70 -10.28 -3.56
C PHE A 194 -20.29 -9.79 -2.22
N THR A 195 -21.58 -10.04 -1.99
CA THR A 195 -22.28 -9.63 -0.75
C THR A 195 -22.46 -10.76 0.26
N SER A 196 -22.44 -12.03 -0.14
CA SER A 196 -22.67 -13.16 0.78
C SER A 196 -21.46 -13.54 1.65
N ARG A 197 -20.37 -12.76 1.64
CA ARG A 197 -19.12 -13.03 2.39
C ARG A 197 -18.60 -11.84 3.20
N SER A 198 -19.39 -10.76 3.33
CA SER A 198 -19.15 -9.69 4.31
C SER A 198 -19.80 -10.03 5.64
#